data_AF-A0AAW9PYV3-F1
#
_entry.id   AF-A0AAW9PYV3-F1
#
_cell.length_a   1.000
_cell.length_b   1.000
_cell.length_c   1.000
_cell.angle_alpha   90.00
_cell.angle_beta   90.00
_cell.angle_gamma   90.00
#
_symmetry.space_group_name_H-M   'P 1'
#
loop_
_entity.id
_entity.type
_entity.pdbx_description
1 polymer ?
#
loop_
_entity_poly.entity_id
_entity_poly.type
_entity_poly.pdbx_seq_one_letter_code
_entity_poly.pdbx_strand_id
1 'polypeptide(L)'
;MSLVDKAKEIVQTVEDKVHEVVSDLTRERKEHVKEESKPDDSLESVPHYDRHIVPAETAARQHREGENFGHTPHDPTDTKSIHTTDGYTVDNEGLVNNYAIEPEMYVDVPGDLRQKTEQEATESVHQFHELSEDEKGKLTSEHDLRHKGPGLV
;
A
#
# COMPACT_ATOMS: atom_id res chain seq x y z
N MET A 1 -3.88 38.36 -57.37
CA MET A 1 -4.52 37.69 -56.22
C MET A 1 -6.01 37.92 -56.31
N SER A 2 -6.78 36.84 -56.44
CA SER A 2 -8.24 36.94 -56.41
C SER A 2 -8.72 37.22 -54.99
N LEU A 3 -9.93 37.76 -54.84
CA LEU A 3 -10.56 37.96 -53.53
C LEU A 3 -10.71 36.64 -52.76
N VAL A 4 -10.83 35.51 -53.48
CA VAL A 4 -10.92 34.16 -52.91
C VAL A 4 -9.60 33.73 -52.28
N ASP A 5 -8.46 34.10 -52.87
CA ASP A 5 -7.14 33.74 -52.34
C ASP A 5 -6.84 34.50 -51.04
N LYS A 6 -7.21 35.78 -50.98
CA LYS A 6 -7.12 36.58 -49.74
C LYS A 6 -8.03 36.05 -48.65
N ALA A 7 -9.25 35.61 -48.98
CA ALA A 7 -10.15 35.01 -48.01
C ALA A 7 -9.58 33.71 -47.43
N LYS A 8 -8.94 32.86 -48.25
CA LYS A 8 -8.28 31.64 -47.78
C LYS A 8 -7.10 31.90 -46.87
N GLU A 9 -6.27 32.90 -47.18
CA GLU A 9 -5.14 33.30 -46.34
C GLU A 9 -5.60 33.82 -44.97
N ILE A 10 -6.68 34.60 -44.93
CA ILE A 10 -7.27 35.08 -43.68
C ILE A 10 -7.82 33.91 -42.86
N VAL A 11 -8.51 32.96 -43.48
CA VAL A 11 -9.04 31.76 -42.78
C VAL A 11 -7.89 30.94 -42.19
N GLN A 12 -6.84 30.69 -42.96
CA GLN A 12 -5.66 29.95 -42.48
C GLN A 12 -5.02 30.65 -41.28
N THR A 13 -4.86 31.97 -41.36
CA THR A 13 -4.27 32.78 -40.28
C THR A 13 -5.11 32.71 -39.00
N VAL A 14 -6.44 32.64 -39.14
CA VAL A 14 -7.35 32.50 -37.99
C VAL A 14 -7.25 31.10 -37.40
N GLU A 15 -7.19 30.06 -38.22
CA GLU A 15 -7.04 28.67 -37.77
C GLU A 15 -5.74 28.45 -37.00
N ASP A 16 -4.62 28.96 -37.51
CA ASP A 16 -3.32 28.85 -36.85
C ASP A 16 -3.33 29.54 -35.48
N LYS A 17 -3.98 30.71 -35.39
CA LYS A 17 -4.08 31.49 -34.16
C LYS A 17 -5.03 30.86 -33.12
N VAL A 18 -6.08 30.20 -33.59
CA VAL A 18 -6.95 29.39 -32.72
C VAL A 18 -6.17 28.20 -32.16
N HIS A 19 -5.34 27.55 -32.98
CA HIS A 19 -4.53 26.41 -32.55
C HIS A 19 -3.48 26.80 -31.51
N GLU A 20 -2.85 27.97 -31.67
CA GLU A 20 -1.91 28.55 -30.69
C GLU A 20 -2.60 28.79 -29.34
N VAL A 21 -3.73 29.50 -29.34
CA VAL A 21 -4.50 29.82 -28.12
C VAL A 21 -5.00 28.56 -27.41
N VAL A 22 -5.46 27.55 -28.15
CA VAL A 22 -5.88 26.26 -27.57
C VAL A 22 -4.67 25.51 -26.98
N SER A 23 -3.50 25.57 -27.62
CA SER A 23 -2.29 24.95 -27.09
C SER A 23 -1.78 25.61 -25.81
N ASP A 24 -1.87 26.92 -25.71
CA ASP A 24 -1.49 27.66 -24.49
C ASP A 24 -2.48 27.38 -23.34
N LEU A 25 -3.79 27.40 -23.62
CA LEU A 25 -4.82 27.05 -22.63
C LEU A 25 -4.67 25.61 -22.10
N THR A 26 -4.31 24.66 -22.96
CA THR A 26 -4.08 23.28 -22.56
C THR A 26 -2.78 23.12 -21.76
N ARG A 27 -1.75 23.90 -22.07
CA ARG A 27 -0.52 23.95 -21.28
C ARG A 27 -0.74 24.57 -19.90
N GLU A 28 -1.40 25.72 -19.81
CA GLU A 28 -1.74 26.37 -18.55
C GLU A 28 -2.63 25.48 -17.69
N ARG A 29 -3.64 24.82 -18.27
CA ARG A 29 -4.44 23.81 -17.55
C ARG A 29 -3.60 22.64 -17.06
N LYS A 30 -2.64 22.16 -17.84
CA LYS A 30 -1.77 21.05 -17.44
C LYS A 30 -0.79 21.46 -16.33
N GLU A 31 -0.35 22.71 -16.31
CA GLU A 31 0.48 23.28 -15.25
C GLU A 31 -0.34 23.53 -13.98
N HIS A 32 -1.55 24.11 -14.07
CA HIS A 32 -2.47 24.29 -12.92
C HIS A 32 -2.92 22.95 -12.32
N VAL A 33 -3.26 21.96 -13.16
CA VAL A 33 -3.60 20.61 -12.66
C VAL A 33 -2.40 19.98 -11.96
N LYS A 34 -1.17 20.24 -12.40
CA LYS A 34 0.05 19.74 -11.73
C LYS A 34 0.32 20.42 -10.37
N GLU A 35 -0.17 21.64 -10.15
CA GLU A 35 -0.07 22.35 -8.87
C GLU A 35 -1.22 22.03 -7.91
N GLU A 36 -2.46 21.86 -8.39
CA GLU A 36 -3.63 21.56 -7.53
C GLU A 36 -3.86 20.06 -7.26
N SER A 37 -3.27 19.15 -8.05
CA SER A 37 -3.47 17.70 -7.92
C SER A 37 -2.26 16.96 -7.33
N LYS A 38 -1.61 17.51 -6.31
CA LYS A 38 -0.94 16.63 -5.35
C LYS A 38 -1.95 16.28 -4.25
N PRO A 39 -2.75 15.20 -4.38
CA PRO A 39 -3.02 14.46 -3.17
C PRO A 39 -1.63 14.03 -2.66
N ASP A 40 -1.35 14.32 -1.40
CA ASP A 40 -0.17 13.85 -0.69
C ASP A 40 -0.29 12.33 -0.48
N ASP A 41 -0.37 11.59 -1.58
CA ASP A 41 -0.67 10.16 -1.68
C ASP A 41 0.58 9.37 -2.13
N SER A 42 1.74 10.04 -2.22
CA SER A 42 3.02 9.43 -2.60
C SER A 42 4.03 9.38 -1.46
N LEU A 43 3.64 9.78 -0.26
CA LEU A 43 4.29 9.30 0.95
C LEU A 43 3.33 8.25 1.47
N GLU A 44 3.70 6.96 1.38
CA GLU A 44 3.08 5.94 2.22
C GLU A 44 3.28 6.39 3.67
N SER A 45 2.35 7.19 4.19
CA SER A 45 2.41 7.67 5.56
C SER A 45 2.18 6.45 6.42
N VAL A 46 3.12 6.15 7.32
CA VAL A 46 2.98 5.03 8.25
C VAL A 46 1.59 5.12 8.91
N PRO A 47 0.76 4.07 8.80
CA PRO A 47 -0.62 4.14 9.28
C PRO A 47 -0.62 4.33 10.80
N HIS A 48 -1.22 5.40 11.29
CA HIS A 48 -1.32 5.67 12.72
C HIS A 48 -2.47 4.91 13.39
N TYR A 49 -2.31 4.62 14.70
CA TYR A 49 -3.36 3.98 15.50
C TYR A 49 -4.68 4.76 15.47
N ASP A 50 -4.59 6.10 15.49
CA ASP A 50 -5.70 7.00 15.21
C ASP A 50 -5.38 7.79 13.94
N ARG A 51 -6.29 7.72 12.96
CA ARG A 51 -6.14 8.39 11.67
C ARG A 51 -6.08 9.92 11.79
N HIS A 52 -6.62 10.49 12.87
CA HIS A 52 -6.74 11.93 13.07
C HIS A 52 -5.77 12.49 14.12
N ILE A 53 -5.05 11.63 14.83
CA ILE A 53 -4.15 12.04 15.91
C ILE A 53 -2.77 11.46 15.65
N VAL A 54 -1.82 12.36 15.39
CA VAL A 54 -0.39 12.03 15.33
C VAL A 54 0.28 12.59 16.58
N PRO A 55 0.96 11.77 17.39
CA PRO A 55 1.72 12.27 18.53
C PRO A 55 2.77 13.31 18.07
N ALA A 56 2.96 14.35 18.88
CA ALA A 56 3.92 15.41 18.55
C ALA A 56 5.35 14.88 18.39
N GLU A 57 5.71 13.84 19.15
CA GLU A 57 6.99 13.15 19.02
C GLU A 57 7.13 12.46 17.64
N THR A 58 6.12 11.68 17.25
CA THR A 58 6.08 10.98 15.97
C THR A 58 6.16 11.95 14.80
N ALA A 59 5.40 13.05 14.85
CA ALA A 59 5.45 14.10 13.83
C ALA A 59 6.83 14.76 13.73
N ALA A 60 7.46 15.07 14.87
CA ALA A 60 8.82 15.63 14.90
C ALA A 60 9.86 14.63 14.37
N ARG A 61 9.69 13.33 14.66
CA ARG A 61 10.55 12.26 14.14
C ARG A 61 10.38 12.12 12.63
N GLN A 62 9.16 12.06 12.13
CA GLN A 62 8.86 12.01 10.70
C GLN A 62 9.49 13.18 9.94
N HIS A 63 9.43 14.40 10.48
CA HIS A 63 10.10 15.55 9.89
C HIS A 63 11.63 15.42 9.88
N ARG A 64 12.22 14.82 10.92
CA ARG A 64 13.67 14.63 11.02
C ARG A 64 14.19 13.49 10.13
N GLU A 65 13.42 12.42 10.00
CA GLU A 65 13.82 11.20 9.28
C GLU A 65 13.39 11.22 7.81
N GLY A 66 12.35 11.98 7.46
CA GLY A 66 11.88 12.18 6.10
C GLY A 66 11.54 10.86 5.42
N GLU A 67 12.19 10.60 4.29
CA GLU A 67 11.99 9.38 3.49
C GLU A 67 12.37 8.09 4.22
N ASN A 68 13.20 8.15 5.26
CA ASN A 68 13.61 6.96 6.03
C ASN A 68 12.64 6.62 7.16
N PHE A 69 11.64 7.46 7.43
CA PHE A 69 10.71 7.26 8.53
C PHE A 69 9.89 5.99 8.31
N GLY A 70 9.91 5.06 9.27
CA GLY A 70 9.16 3.80 9.19
C GLY A 70 9.61 2.85 8.08
N HIS A 71 10.88 2.94 7.63
CA HIS A 71 11.44 2.02 6.65
C HIS A 71 12.45 1.07 7.32
N THR A 72 12.40 -0.20 6.96
CA THR A 72 13.41 -1.19 7.39
C THR A 72 14.60 -1.16 6.42
N PRO A 73 15.81 -1.49 6.90
CA PRO A 73 16.93 -1.74 5.99
C PRO A 73 16.56 -2.85 5.00
N HIS A 74 17.03 -2.74 3.76
CA HIS A 74 16.91 -3.82 2.78
C HIS A 74 18.11 -4.76 2.87
N ASP A 75 17.86 -6.07 2.86
CA ASP A 75 18.92 -7.04 2.60
C ASP A 75 19.53 -6.80 1.20
N PRO A 76 20.84 -7.04 1.04
CA PRO A 76 21.48 -6.91 -0.27
C PRO A 76 20.90 -7.94 -1.24
N THR A 77 20.75 -7.55 -2.51
CA THR A 77 20.12 -8.35 -3.58
C THR A 77 20.92 -9.60 -3.98
N ASP A 78 22.09 -9.83 -3.38
CA ASP A 78 22.90 -11.01 -3.67
C ASP A 78 22.28 -12.25 -3.03
N THR A 79 21.96 -13.23 -3.87
CA THR A 79 21.43 -14.55 -3.50
C THR A 79 22.30 -15.34 -2.51
N LYS A 80 23.57 -14.94 -2.30
CA LYS A 80 24.48 -15.55 -1.33
C LYS A 80 24.61 -14.76 -0.03
N SER A 81 23.89 -13.65 0.11
CA SER A 81 23.92 -12.86 1.34
C SER A 81 23.20 -13.58 2.46
N ILE A 82 23.69 -13.36 3.68
CA ILE A 82 22.96 -13.71 4.89
C ILE A 82 21.78 -12.74 5.00
N HIS A 83 20.56 -13.27 5.03
CA HIS A 83 19.37 -12.48 5.32
C HIS A 83 19.38 -12.09 6.79
N THR A 84 19.53 -10.79 7.05
CA THR A 84 19.60 -10.25 8.42
C THR A 84 18.44 -9.32 8.73
N THR A 85 17.65 -8.96 7.71
CA THR A 85 16.56 -8.00 7.83
C THR A 85 15.18 -8.63 8.00
N ASP A 86 15.07 -9.95 7.88
CA ASP A 86 13.79 -10.66 7.98
C ASP A 86 13.04 -10.42 9.30
N GLY A 87 13.77 -10.17 10.39
CA GLY A 87 13.21 -9.92 11.73
C GLY A 87 12.73 -8.49 11.96
N TYR A 88 12.90 -7.59 10.99
CA TYR A 88 12.53 -6.21 11.15
C TYR A 88 11.04 -6.01 10.90
N THR A 89 10.40 -5.24 11.78
CA THR A 89 9.00 -4.83 11.65
C THR A 89 8.87 -3.35 11.98
N VAL A 90 7.82 -2.71 11.46
CA VAL A 90 7.54 -1.30 11.70
C VAL A 90 6.16 -1.20 12.34
N ASP A 91 6.05 -0.47 13.44
CA ASP A 91 4.76 -0.22 14.07
C ASP A 91 4.00 0.95 13.42
N ASN A 92 2.78 1.19 13.88
CA ASN A 92 1.91 2.25 13.38
C ASN A 92 2.41 3.67 13.74
N GLU A 93 3.44 3.79 14.57
CA GLU A 93 4.12 5.05 14.88
C GLU A 93 5.42 5.20 14.10
N GLY A 94 5.77 4.26 13.24
CA GLY A 94 7.01 4.25 12.44
C GLY A 94 8.24 3.82 13.23
N LEU A 95 8.05 3.18 14.40
CA LEU A 95 9.13 2.62 15.19
C LEU A 95 9.54 1.25 14.64
N VAL A 96 10.84 1.09 14.46
CA VAL A 96 11.43 -0.14 13.93
C VAL A 96 11.76 -1.10 15.09
N ASN A 97 11.21 -2.30 15.04
CA ASN A 97 11.49 -3.38 15.98
C ASN A 97 12.32 -4.47 15.28
N ASN A 98 13.24 -5.10 16.01
CA ASN A 98 14.03 -6.23 15.53
C ASN A 98 13.73 -7.46 16.39
N TYR A 99 13.03 -8.43 15.82
CA TYR A 99 12.72 -9.71 16.44
C TYR A 99 13.73 -10.77 16.01
N ALA A 100 14.16 -11.59 16.97
CA ALA A 100 15.00 -12.74 16.66
C ALA A 100 14.18 -13.75 15.84
N ILE A 101 14.67 -14.07 14.65
CA ILE A 101 14.15 -15.15 13.81
C ILE A 101 15.07 -16.35 13.97
N GLU A 102 14.48 -17.52 14.17
CA GLU A 102 15.22 -18.77 14.15
C GLU A 102 15.67 -19.06 12.71
N PRO A 103 16.97 -19.25 12.46
CA PRO A 103 17.44 -19.60 11.14
C PRO A 103 16.88 -20.98 10.74
N GLU A 104 16.68 -21.17 9.43
CA GLU A 104 16.36 -22.50 8.90
C GLU A 104 17.44 -23.49 9.36
N MET A 105 17.01 -24.55 10.05
CA MET A 105 17.91 -25.68 10.33
C MET A 105 18.39 -26.27 9.00
N TYR A 106 19.65 -26.72 8.96
CA TYR A 106 20.24 -27.30 7.75
C TYR A 106 19.29 -28.31 7.08
N VAL A 107 18.93 -28.02 5.84
CA VAL A 107 18.23 -28.94 4.95
C VAL A 107 19.30 -29.72 4.19
N ASP A 108 19.32 -31.04 4.32
CA ASP A 108 20.30 -31.87 3.60
C ASP A 108 20.12 -31.78 2.07
N VAL A 109 18.92 -31.42 1.59
CA VAL A 109 18.58 -31.28 0.17
C VAL A 109 17.78 -29.99 -0.10
N PRO A 110 18.19 -29.16 -1.08
CA PRO A 110 17.42 -27.98 -1.48
C PRO A 110 16.02 -28.37 -1.99
N GLY A 111 14.97 -27.99 -1.26
CA GLY A 111 13.57 -28.19 -1.65
C GLY A 111 12.68 -28.85 -0.59
N ASP A 112 13.26 -29.55 0.39
CA ASP A 112 12.47 -30.33 1.38
C ASP A 112 11.66 -29.41 2.31
N LEU A 113 12.23 -28.27 2.74
CA LEU A 113 11.51 -27.31 3.58
C LEU A 113 10.39 -26.58 2.83
N ARG A 114 10.56 -26.29 1.53
CA ARG A 114 9.52 -25.59 0.74
C ARG A 114 8.28 -26.45 0.57
N GLN A 115 8.45 -27.75 0.31
CA GLN A 115 7.32 -28.66 0.26
C GLN A 115 6.63 -28.78 1.61
N LYS A 116 7.40 -28.80 2.71
CA LYS A 116 6.85 -28.89 4.06
C LYS A 116 6.07 -27.62 4.45
N THR A 117 6.59 -26.43 4.16
CA THR A 117 5.89 -25.17 4.46
C THR A 117 4.63 -24.99 3.61
N GLU A 118 4.65 -25.39 2.34
CA GLU A 118 3.46 -25.41 1.47
C GLU A 118 2.40 -26.41 1.97
N GLN A 119 2.82 -27.59 2.43
CA GLN A 119 1.93 -28.58 3.05
C GLN A 119 1.33 -28.05 4.35
N GLU A 120 2.15 -27.52 5.27
CA GLU A 120 1.69 -26.94 6.55
C GLU A 120 0.74 -25.75 6.33
N ALA A 121 1.00 -24.91 5.32
CA ALA A 121 0.10 -23.81 4.97
C ALA A 121 -1.25 -24.34 4.45
N THR A 122 -1.23 -25.37 3.62
CA THR A 122 -2.44 -26.01 3.09
C THR A 122 -3.24 -26.70 4.21
N GLU A 123 -2.56 -27.43 5.09
CA GLU A 123 -3.15 -28.06 6.27
C GLU A 123 -3.74 -27.03 7.24
N SER A 124 -3.05 -25.90 7.44
CA SER A 124 -3.56 -24.80 8.27
C SER A 124 -4.86 -24.23 7.71
N VAL A 125 -4.92 -23.96 6.40
CA VAL A 125 -6.15 -23.49 5.74
C VAL A 125 -7.28 -24.52 5.87
N HIS A 126 -6.98 -25.80 5.73
CA HIS A 126 -7.96 -26.88 5.90
C HIS A 126 -8.49 -26.96 7.34
N GLN A 127 -7.61 -26.88 8.35
CA GLN A 127 -8.00 -26.86 9.76
C GLN A 127 -8.88 -25.65 10.09
N PHE A 128 -8.53 -24.46 9.58
CA PHE A 128 -9.38 -23.27 9.72
C PHE A 128 -10.75 -23.47 9.06
N HIS A 129 -10.80 -24.13 7.91
CA HIS A 129 -12.06 -24.47 7.24
C HIS A 129 -12.89 -25.46 8.06
N GLU A 130 -12.32 -26.56 8.54
CA GLU A 130 -13.02 -27.55 9.39
C GLU A 130 -13.54 -26.92 10.69
N LEU A 131 -12.76 -26.08 11.36
CA LEU A 131 -13.20 -25.32 12.54
C LEU A 131 -14.34 -24.35 12.21
N SER A 132 -14.40 -23.85 10.98
CA SER A 132 -15.52 -23.03 10.49
C SER A 132 -16.73 -23.87 10.05
N GLU A 133 -16.61 -25.18 9.82
CA GLU A 133 -17.77 -26.02 9.52
C GLU A 133 -18.51 -26.48 10.79
N ASP A 134 -17.80 -26.62 11.92
CA ASP A 134 -18.36 -26.98 13.23
C ASP A 134 -19.02 -25.79 13.98
N GLU A 135 -19.56 -24.82 13.24
CA GLU A 135 -20.21 -23.59 13.70
C GLU A 135 -21.59 -23.79 14.36
N LYS A 136 -21.72 -24.77 15.27
CA LYS A 136 -22.93 -25.00 16.09
C LYS A 136 -23.23 -23.87 17.11
N GLY A 137 -22.54 -22.74 17.00
CA GLY A 137 -22.69 -21.56 17.86
C GLY A 137 -22.70 -20.22 17.11
N LYS A 138 -22.89 -20.21 15.79
CA LYS A 138 -22.95 -18.96 15.01
C LYS A 138 -24.13 -18.08 15.47
N LEU A 139 -23.86 -16.79 15.68
CA LEU A 139 -24.87 -15.77 15.96
C LEU A 139 -25.65 -15.49 14.67
N THR A 140 -26.66 -16.31 14.39
CA THR A 140 -27.64 -15.97 13.35
C THR A 140 -28.55 -14.87 13.90
N SER A 141 -28.94 -13.91 13.05
CA SER A 141 -29.85 -12.81 13.44
C SER A 141 -31.22 -13.31 13.91
N GLU A 142 -31.56 -14.55 13.55
CA GLU A 142 -32.87 -15.14 13.80
C GLU A 142 -32.94 -15.84 15.16
N HIS A 143 -31.95 -16.65 15.56
CA HIS A 143 -31.98 -17.37 16.84
C HIS A 143 -30.56 -17.58 17.42
N ASP A 144 -30.35 -17.19 18.69
CA ASP A 144 -29.11 -17.42 19.46
C ASP A 144 -29.29 -18.65 20.37
N LEU A 145 -28.78 -19.80 19.93
CA LEU A 145 -28.83 -21.07 20.67
C LEU A 145 -27.67 -21.26 21.65
N ARG A 146 -26.81 -20.25 21.84
CA ARG A 146 -25.71 -20.33 22.81
C ARG A 146 -26.29 -20.31 24.22
N HIS A 147 -25.85 -21.26 25.04
CA HIS A 147 -26.03 -21.21 26.49
C HIS A 147 -25.64 -19.83 27.05
N LYS A 148 -26.63 -19.06 27.48
CA LYS A 148 -26.40 -17.84 28.26
C LYS A 148 -25.85 -18.32 29.59
N GLY A 149 -24.58 -18.05 29.88
CA GLY A 149 -23.95 -18.45 31.13
C GLY A 149 -24.80 -18.09 32.35
N PRO A 150 -24.52 -18.69 33.53
CA PRO A 150 -25.34 -18.51 34.72
C PRO A 150 -25.33 -17.04 35.17
N GLY A 151 -26.33 -16.27 34.74
CA GLY A 151 -26.38 -14.82 34.95
C GLY A 151 -27.38 -14.04 34.09
N LEU A 152 -28.21 -14.70 33.27
CA LEU A 152 -29.29 -14.04 32.53
C LEU A 152 -30.64 -14.42 33.16
N VAL A 153 -31.37 -13.43 33.69
CA VAL A 153 -32.80 -13.48 34.03
C VAL A 153 -33.56 -12.74 32.94
#